data_AF-A0A7S2MJU7-F1
#
_entry.id   AF-A0A7S2MJU7-F1
#
_cell.length_a   1.000
_cell.length_b   1.000
_cell.length_c   1.000
_cell.angle_alpha   90.00
_cell.angle_beta   90.00
_cell.angle_gamma   90.00
#
_symmetry.space_group_name_H-M   'P 1'
#
loop_
_entity.id
_entity.type
_entity.pdbx_description
1 polymer ?
#
loop_
_entity_poly.entity_id
_entity_poly.type
_entity_poly.pdbx_seq_one_letter_code
_entity_poly.pdbx_strand_id
1 'polypeptide(L)'
;MNQAWGGAAALLAFVRAFCHLFLAARFRAHRLLGLAYLVLFFLATADELAGRLVPAVYVVLPVCGCLQAVIASRTFTFLPPPNQKSQGFFHPTRAMSHDFVTENIYFSGLLLFQSCYLSFPSMRTNSLCLPLELIGVFFPYHTVRGLFPQTSFSHSTNDPDRFTRFYTRFVKFFYVIAKHFSGYFVNYLNFLGLLGGDPVQDWRLVRMLFLLGGWGTTVSMFTQTLKFRKYIGPVTAAVLYAGSFPFFYLCYASLLVVAYEHAWLTALTLCGMAVNFGPRKAQIGWQ
;
A
#
# COMPACT_ATOMS: atom_id res chain seq x y z
N MET A 1 38.99 -0.54 27.26
CA MET A 1 38.69 -1.90 26.77
C MET A 1 37.25 -2.40 27.04
N ASN A 2 36.27 -1.52 27.34
CA ASN A 2 34.89 -1.96 27.66
C ASN A 2 33.84 -1.70 26.55
N GLN A 3 34.20 -1.18 25.37
CA GLN A 3 33.25 -0.95 24.27
C GLN A 3 33.08 -2.15 23.32
N ALA A 4 34.08 -3.04 23.21
CA ALA A 4 34.02 -4.18 22.28
C ALA A 4 33.01 -5.26 22.69
N TRP A 5 32.81 -5.46 24.01
CA TRP A 5 31.85 -6.43 24.54
C TRP A 5 30.39 -6.03 24.34
N GLY A 6 30.11 -4.72 24.22
CA GLY A 6 28.78 -4.20 23.93
C GLY A 6 28.30 -4.55 22.51
N GLY A 7 29.22 -4.54 21.54
CA GLY A 7 28.89 -4.82 20.13
C GLY A 7 28.53 -6.29 19.89
N ALA A 8 29.33 -7.23 20.41
CA ALA A 8 29.08 -8.66 20.24
C ALA A 8 27.80 -9.12 20.96
N ALA A 9 27.57 -8.63 22.18
CA ALA A 9 26.34 -8.93 22.93
C ALA A 9 25.10 -8.35 22.24
N ALA A 10 25.17 -7.12 21.72
CA ALA A 10 24.08 -6.51 20.96
C ALA A 10 23.80 -7.26 19.66
N LEU A 11 24.83 -7.69 18.93
CA LEU A 11 24.70 -8.48 17.70
C LEU A 11 24.03 -9.83 17.99
N LEU A 12 24.48 -10.55 19.02
CA LEU A 12 23.87 -11.82 19.43
C LEU A 12 22.40 -11.64 19.84
N ALA A 13 22.09 -10.58 20.60
CA ALA A 13 20.72 -10.25 20.98
C ALA A 13 19.85 -9.95 19.74
N PHE A 14 20.38 -9.19 18.78
CA PHE A 14 19.71 -8.90 17.52
C PHE A 14 19.45 -10.18 16.71
N VAL A 15 20.46 -11.01 16.49
CA VAL A 15 20.34 -12.28 15.74
C VAL A 15 19.30 -13.18 16.41
N ARG A 16 19.32 -13.30 17.74
CA ARG A 16 18.34 -14.11 18.48
C ARG A 16 16.92 -13.56 18.31
N ALA A 17 16.73 -12.25 18.43
CA ALA A 17 15.44 -11.60 18.22
C ALA A 17 14.94 -11.76 16.78
N PHE A 18 15.83 -11.60 15.79
CA PHE A 18 15.54 -11.78 14.38
C PHE A 18 15.11 -13.22 14.06
N CYS A 19 15.87 -14.21 14.51
CA CYS A 19 15.52 -15.62 14.36
C CYS A 19 14.18 -15.94 15.04
N HIS A 20 13.95 -15.42 16.25
CA HIS A 20 12.67 -15.59 16.93
C HIS A 20 11.50 -14.93 16.18
N LEU A 21 11.74 -13.76 15.55
CA LEU A 21 10.72 -13.04 14.79
C LEU A 21 10.35 -13.76 13.49
N PHE A 22 11.30 -14.32 12.76
CA PHE A 22 11.06 -14.87 11.42
C PHE A 22 11.02 -16.40 11.33
N LEU A 23 11.71 -17.12 12.21
CA LEU A 23 11.89 -18.59 12.09
C LEU A 23 11.05 -19.42 13.09
N ALA A 24 10.36 -18.77 14.04
CA ALA A 24 9.50 -19.49 14.98
C ALA A 24 8.39 -20.28 14.26
N ALA A 25 8.06 -21.46 14.80
CA ALA A 25 7.08 -22.38 14.20
C ALA A 25 5.67 -21.77 14.07
N ARG A 26 5.24 -20.99 15.07
CA ARG A 26 3.93 -20.34 15.04
C ARG A 26 3.88 -19.27 13.97
N PHE A 27 2.99 -19.46 12.99
CA PHE A 27 2.81 -18.56 11.84
C PHE A 27 4.01 -18.52 10.90
N ARG A 28 4.76 -19.62 10.80
CA ARG A 28 6.00 -19.72 10.00
C ARG A 28 5.82 -19.25 8.55
N ALA A 29 4.76 -19.68 7.86
CA ALA A 29 4.51 -19.29 6.47
C ALA A 29 4.38 -17.76 6.30
N HIS A 30 3.55 -17.11 7.15
CA HIS A 30 3.40 -15.65 7.15
C HIS A 30 4.72 -14.93 7.42
N ARG A 31 5.51 -15.43 8.39
CA ARG A 31 6.79 -14.83 8.78
C ARG A 31 7.84 -14.95 7.69
N LEU A 32 8.01 -16.13 7.10
CA LEU A 32 8.99 -16.36 6.04
C LEU A 32 8.64 -15.57 4.77
N LEU A 33 7.37 -15.57 4.37
CA LEU A 33 6.94 -14.77 3.22
C LEU A 33 7.05 -13.27 3.49
N GLY A 34 6.75 -12.83 4.72
CA GLY A 34 6.97 -11.44 5.15
C GLY A 34 8.45 -11.05 5.10
N LEU A 35 9.36 -11.93 5.54
CA LEU A 35 10.80 -11.69 5.42
C LEU A 35 11.24 -11.62 3.95
N ALA A 36 10.80 -12.56 3.12
CA ALA A 36 11.11 -12.56 1.70
C ALA A 36 10.62 -11.26 1.03
N TYR A 37 9.41 -10.81 1.35
CA TYR A 37 8.89 -9.52 0.89
C TYR A 37 9.77 -8.35 1.34
N LEU A 38 10.16 -8.28 2.62
CA LEU A 38 11.00 -7.20 3.13
C LEU A 38 12.36 -7.18 2.44
N VAL A 39 13.00 -8.34 2.25
CA VAL A 39 14.27 -8.45 1.52
C VAL A 39 14.11 -7.96 0.08
N LEU A 40 13.09 -8.45 -0.64
CA LEU A 40 12.78 -7.98 -2.00
C LEU A 40 12.53 -6.48 -2.04
N PHE A 41 11.77 -5.94 -1.09
CA PHE A 41 11.46 -4.52 -0.99
C PHE A 41 12.72 -3.65 -0.82
N PHE A 42 13.60 -4.03 0.11
CA PHE A 42 14.84 -3.29 0.37
C PHE A 42 15.82 -3.40 -0.79
N LEU A 43 15.93 -4.58 -1.42
CA LEU A 43 16.74 -4.74 -2.63
C LEU A 43 16.21 -3.89 -3.79
N ALA A 44 14.90 -3.92 -4.04
CA ALA A 44 14.25 -3.09 -5.05
C ALA A 44 14.51 -1.59 -4.83
N THR A 45 14.37 -1.15 -3.57
CA THR A 45 14.63 0.23 -3.17
C THR A 45 16.09 0.60 -3.36
N ALA A 46 17.02 -0.27 -2.96
CA ALA A 46 18.45 -0.03 -3.12
C ALA A 46 18.88 0.01 -4.59
N ASP A 47 18.36 -0.89 -5.42
CA ASP A 47 18.59 -0.90 -6.87
C ASP A 47 18.05 0.37 -7.51
N GLU A 48 16.84 0.79 -7.16
CA GLU A 48 16.21 2.00 -7.68
C GLU A 48 16.94 3.28 -7.24
N LEU A 49 17.50 3.32 -6.03
CA LEU A 49 18.38 4.41 -5.57
C LEU A 49 19.73 4.41 -6.31
N ALA A 50 20.25 3.23 -6.64
CA ALA A 50 21.47 3.05 -7.42
C ALA A 50 21.25 3.23 -8.94
N GLY A 51 20.03 3.49 -9.39
CA GLY A 51 19.68 3.60 -10.81
C GLY A 51 19.72 2.28 -11.57
N ARG A 52 19.71 1.14 -10.87
CA ARG A 52 19.67 -0.20 -11.47
C ARG A 52 18.23 -0.65 -11.58
N LEU A 53 17.85 -1.08 -12.78
CA LEU A 53 16.50 -1.56 -13.05
C LEU A 53 16.48 -3.08 -13.16
N VAL A 54 15.72 -3.72 -12.26
CA VAL A 54 15.41 -5.14 -12.31
C VAL A 54 13.91 -5.33 -12.52
N PRO A 55 13.43 -5.41 -13.78
CA PRO A 55 12.00 -5.35 -14.10
C PRO A 55 11.16 -6.42 -13.39
N ALA A 56 11.70 -7.63 -13.28
CA ALA A 56 11.01 -8.75 -12.63
C ALA A 56 10.64 -8.45 -11.17
N VAL A 57 11.41 -7.62 -10.48
CA VAL A 57 11.15 -7.25 -9.08
C VAL A 57 9.83 -6.47 -8.96
N TYR A 58 9.48 -5.65 -9.96
CA TYR A 58 8.26 -4.86 -9.95
C TYR A 58 6.99 -5.71 -10.11
N VAL A 59 7.10 -6.95 -10.58
CA VAL A 59 6.00 -7.94 -10.63
C VAL A 59 6.04 -8.87 -9.41
N VAL A 60 7.22 -9.41 -9.09
CA VAL A 60 7.38 -10.37 -7.99
C VAL A 60 7.06 -9.74 -6.63
N LEU A 61 7.44 -8.48 -6.41
CA LEU A 61 7.18 -7.79 -5.14
C LEU A 61 5.67 -7.67 -4.85
N PRO A 62 4.81 -7.14 -5.74
CA PRO A 62 3.36 -7.16 -5.54
C PRO A 62 2.74 -8.56 -5.41
N VAL A 63 3.26 -9.57 -6.13
CA VAL A 63 2.82 -10.97 -5.97
C VAL A 63 3.08 -11.44 -4.54
N CYS A 64 4.30 -11.25 -4.03
CA CYS A 64 4.66 -11.58 -2.66
C CYS A 64 3.79 -10.81 -1.65
N GLY A 65 3.51 -9.53 -1.90
CA GLY A 65 2.67 -8.70 -1.03
C GLY A 65 1.22 -9.19 -0.96
N CYS A 66 0.64 -9.54 -2.11
CA CYS A 66 -0.71 -10.09 -2.20
C CYS A 66 -0.82 -11.46 -1.52
N LEU A 67 0.12 -12.37 -1.79
CA LEU A 67 0.20 -13.67 -1.11
C LEU A 67 0.36 -13.50 0.41
N GLN A 68 1.18 -12.53 0.84
CA GLN A 68 1.38 -12.24 2.26
C GLN A 68 0.10 -11.74 2.93
N ALA A 69 -0.68 -10.89 2.25
CA ALA A 69 -1.99 -10.44 2.73
C ALA A 69 -2.99 -11.59 2.84
N VAL A 70 -3.04 -12.48 1.84
CA VAL A 70 -3.90 -13.69 1.87
C VAL A 70 -3.52 -14.60 3.03
N ILE A 71 -2.23 -14.93 3.19
CA ILE A 71 -1.77 -15.76 4.29
C ILE A 71 -2.05 -15.08 5.64
N ALA A 72 -1.83 -13.78 5.76
CA ALA A 72 -2.12 -13.01 6.97
C ALA A 72 -3.60 -13.11 7.37
N SER A 73 -4.53 -12.96 6.41
CA SER A 73 -5.98 -13.05 6.67
C SER A 73 -6.40 -14.41 7.22
N ARG A 74 -5.75 -15.49 6.77
CA ARG A 74 -5.98 -16.87 7.24
C ARG A 74 -5.27 -17.18 8.55
N THR A 75 -4.19 -16.46 8.85
CA THR A 75 -3.34 -16.68 10.03
C THR A 75 -3.85 -15.93 11.26
N PHE A 76 -4.37 -14.71 11.07
CA PHE A 76 -4.72 -13.80 12.16
C PHE A 76 -6.22 -13.80 12.49
N THR A 77 -6.89 -14.94 12.34
CA THR A 77 -8.32 -15.11 12.66
C THR A 77 -8.67 -14.94 14.14
N PHE A 78 -7.67 -14.93 15.03
CA PHE A 78 -7.82 -14.63 16.45
C PHE A 78 -7.94 -13.12 16.75
N LEU A 79 -7.72 -12.25 15.75
CA LEU A 79 -7.90 -10.81 15.92
C LEU A 79 -9.39 -10.46 16.07
N PRO A 80 -9.73 -9.40 16.82
CA PRO A 80 -11.12 -9.00 16.98
C PRO A 80 -11.79 -8.69 15.63
N PRO A 81 -13.03 -9.17 15.40
CA PRO A 81 -13.85 -8.67 14.29
C PRO A 81 -14.16 -7.18 14.54
N PRO A 82 -14.37 -6.37 13.50
CA PRO A 82 -14.58 -4.95 13.69
C PRO A 82 -15.92 -4.66 14.36
N ASN A 83 -15.84 -4.01 15.51
CA ASN A 83 -17.01 -3.42 16.16
C ASN A 83 -17.39 -2.07 15.54
N GLN A 84 -17.51 -1.93 14.20
CA GLN A 84 -17.92 -0.73 13.43
C GLN A 84 -17.29 0.66 13.80
N LYS A 85 -16.42 0.70 14.81
CA LYS A 85 -15.86 1.88 15.50
C LYS A 85 -14.35 1.80 15.61
N SER A 86 -13.72 0.77 15.02
CA SER A 86 -12.26 0.68 14.98
C SER A 86 -11.75 1.61 13.89
N GLN A 87 -11.09 2.69 14.31
CA GLN A 87 -10.10 3.39 13.52
C GLN A 87 -9.21 2.36 12.80
N GLY A 88 -9.00 2.50 11.50
CA GLY A 88 -8.12 1.61 10.71
C GLY A 88 -6.70 1.56 11.28
N PHE A 89 -5.75 2.25 10.66
CA PHE A 89 -4.33 2.03 10.97
C PHE A 89 -3.88 2.46 12.39
N PHE A 90 -4.52 3.45 13.02
CA PHE A 90 -4.09 3.99 14.32
C PHE A 90 -5.14 3.76 15.40
N HIS A 91 -4.76 3.04 16.46
CA HIS A 91 -5.46 3.05 17.73
C HIS A 91 -4.41 2.83 18.84
N PRO A 92 -4.38 3.66 19.90
CA PRO A 92 -3.32 3.62 20.92
C PRO A 92 -3.29 2.30 21.69
N THR A 93 -4.45 1.70 21.93
CA THR A 93 -4.58 0.49 22.78
C THR A 93 -5.10 -0.75 22.08
N ARG A 94 -5.56 -0.66 20.81
CA ARG A 94 -6.25 -1.78 20.15
C ARG A 94 -5.34 -2.50 19.17
N ALA A 95 -5.44 -3.82 19.21
CA ALA A 95 -4.97 -4.66 18.12
C ALA A 95 -5.69 -4.28 16.83
N MET A 96 -5.01 -4.47 15.70
CA MET A 96 -5.61 -4.38 14.37
C MET A 96 -6.81 -5.32 14.27
N SER A 97 -7.88 -4.90 13.59
CA SER A 97 -9.03 -5.78 13.35
C SER A 97 -8.72 -6.82 12.27
N HIS A 98 -9.38 -7.97 12.34
CA HIS A 98 -9.28 -8.99 11.29
C HIS A 98 -9.72 -8.45 9.92
N ASP A 99 -10.75 -7.62 9.89
CA ASP A 99 -11.23 -6.97 8.66
C ASP A 99 -10.20 -6.06 8.03
N PHE A 100 -9.38 -5.36 8.81
CA PHE A 100 -8.30 -4.54 8.26
C PHE A 100 -7.22 -5.41 7.59
N VAL A 101 -6.88 -6.55 8.19
CA VAL A 101 -5.97 -7.53 7.56
C VAL A 101 -6.54 -8.06 6.25
N THR A 102 -7.83 -8.37 6.24
CA THR A 102 -8.53 -8.92 5.07
C THR A 102 -8.71 -7.86 3.98
N GLU A 103 -9.00 -6.61 4.35
CA GLU A 103 -9.04 -5.47 3.44
C GLU A 103 -7.70 -5.25 2.74
N ASN A 104 -6.57 -5.55 3.39
CA ASN A 104 -5.27 -5.42 2.75
C ASN A 104 -5.10 -6.34 1.53
N ILE A 105 -5.85 -7.45 1.42
CA ILE A 105 -5.86 -8.27 0.20
C ILE A 105 -6.34 -7.45 -1.00
N TYR A 106 -7.36 -6.62 -0.81
CA TYR A 106 -7.85 -5.73 -1.85
C TYR A 106 -6.78 -4.73 -2.30
N PHE A 107 -6.15 -4.04 -1.35
CA PHE A 107 -5.14 -3.02 -1.69
C PHE A 107 -3.87 -3.62 -2.30
N SER A 108 -3.36 -4.73 -1.76
CA SER A 108 -2.24 -5.46 -2.38
C SER A 108 -2.62 -6.06 -3.74
N GLY A 109 -3.89 -6.46 -3.92
CA GLY A 109 -4.44 -6.92 -5.19
C GLY A 109 -4.51 -5.81 -6.25
N LEU A 110 -4.91 -4.60 -5.88
CA LEU A 110 -4.84 -3.43 -6.77
C LEU A 110 -3.41 -3.12 -7.20
N LEU A 111 -2.48 -3.17 -6.25
CA LEU A 111 -1.06 -2.95 -6.56
C LEU A 111 -0.51 -4.02 -7.51
N LEU A 112 -0.92 -5.28 -7.32
CA LEU A 112 -0.57 -6.37 -8.22
C LEU A 112 -1.18 -6.18 -9.61
N PHE A 113 -2.47 -5.84 -9.70
CA PHE A 113 -3.11 -5.54 -10.98
C PHE A 113 -2.36 -4.42 -11.69
N GLN A 114 -2.12 -3.30 -11.01
CA GLN A 114 -1.45 -2.15 -11.58
C GLN A 114 -0.02 -2.50 -12.05
N SER A 115 0.72 -3.28 -11.26
CA SER A 115 2.05 -3.77 -11.63
C SER A 115 2.02 -4.58 -12.92
N CYS A 116 1.15 -5.59 -12.99
CA CYS A 116 1.01 -6.37 -14.21
C CYS A 116 0.58 -5.49 -15.39
N TYR A 117 -0.36 -4.57 -15.16
CA TYR A 117 -0.91 -3.69 -16.19
C TYR A 117 0.12 -2.72 -16.78
N LEU A 118 1.09 -2.27 -15.97
CA LEU A 118 2.16 -1.39 -16.41
C LEU A 118 3.41 -2.15 -16.89
N SER A 119 3.59 -3.43 -16.52
CA SER A 119 4.73 -4.26 -16.96
C SER A 119 4.45 -5.13 -18.18
N PHE A 120 3.18 -5.42 -18.50
CA PHE A 120 2.81 -6.31 -19.60
C PHE A 120 1.97 -5.57 -20.64
N PRO A 121 2.59 -5.07 -21.73
CA PRO A 121 1.87 -4.34 -22.78
C PRO A 121 0.77 -5.19 -23.43
N SER A 122 0.92 -6.52 -23.40
CA SER A 122 -0.08 -7.49 -23.85
C SER A 122 -1.43 -7.35 -23.15
N MET A 123 -1.48 -6.83 -21.91
CA MET A 123 -2.76 -6.59 -21.21
C MET A 123 -3.59 -5.50 -21.89
N ARG A 124 -2.98 -4.58 -22.63
CA ARG A 124 -3.67 -3.52 -23.39
C ARG A 124 -3.98 -3.93 -24.82
N THR A 125 -3.07 -4.69 -25.44
CA THR A 125 -3.19 -5.06 -26.85
C THR A 125 -4.01 -6.32 -27.09
N ASN A 126 -4.17 -7.18 -26.08
CA ASN A 126 -4.97 -8.39 -26.17
C ASN A 126 -6.43 -8.10 -25.78
N SER A 127 -7.36 -8.26 -26.73
CA SER A 127 -8.80 -8.06 -26.50
C SER A 127 -9.38 -8.99 -25.42
N LEU A 128 -8.76 -10.13 -25.15
CA LEU A 128 -9.16 -11.03 -24.06
C LEU A 128 -8.92 -10.41 -22.68
N CYS A 129 -8.01 -9.44 -22.57
CA CYS A 129 -7.72 -8.73 -21.33
C CYS A 129 -8.63 -7.51 -21.11
N LEU A 130 -9.41 -7.08 -22.11
CA LEU A 130 -10.26 -5.90 -22.03
C LEU A 130 -11.23 -5.92 -20.83
N PRO A 131 -11.93 -7.03 -20.50
CA PRO A 131 -12.80 -7.04 -19.32
C PRO A 131 -12.04 -6.80 -18.01
N LEU A 132 -10.84 -7.37 -17.89
CA LEU A 132 -9.99 -7.19 -16.71
C LEU A 132 -9.47 -5.76 -16.62
N GLU A 133 -9.08 -5.18 -17.75
CA GLU A 133 -8.66 -3.79 -17.85
C GLU A 133 -9.80 -2.84 -17.46
N LEU A 134 -11.01 -3.02 -18.01
CA LEU A 134 -12.18 -2.19 -17.68
C LEU A 134 -12.49 -2.24 -16.18
N ILE A 135 -12.50 -3.44 -15.60
CA ILE A 135 -12.74 -3.64 -14.17
C ILE A 135 -11.65 -3.01 -13.31
N GLY A 136 -10.37 -3.23 -13.65
CA GLY A 136 -9.24 -2.79 -12.83
C GLY A 136 -8.90 -1.30 -12.98
N VAL A 137 -9.21 -0.70 -14.13
CA VAL A 137 -8.93 0.72 -14.42
C VAL A 137 -10.09 1.61 -13.97
N PHE A 138 -11.33 1.29 -14.34
CA PHE A 138 -12.48 2.18 -14.12
C PHE A 138 -13.28 1.79 -12.87
N PHE A 139 -13.55 0.50 -12.68
CA PHE A 139 -14.49 0.04 -11.66
C PHE A 139 -13.91 -0.71 -10.44
N PRO A 140 -12.61 -0.59 -10.06
CA PRO A 140 -12.05 -1.49 -9.04
C PRO A 140 -12.71 -1.31 -7.66
N TYR A 141 -13.23 -0.10 -7.38
CA TYR A 141 -13.90 0.22 -6.13
C TYR A 141 -15.40 -0.09 -6.12
N HIS A 142 -16.01 -0.28 -7.29
CA HIS A 142 -17.42 -0.67 -7.37
C HIS A 142 -17.57 -2.19 -7.37
N THR A 143 -16.85 -2.86 -8.27
CA THR A 143 -17.02 -4.30 -8.54
C THR A 143 -16.24 -5.18 -7.56
N VAL A 144 -14.96 -4.88 -7.35
CA VAL A 144 -14.07 -5.75 -6.56
C VAL A 144 -14.10 -5.38 -5.07
N ARG A 145 -14.12 -4.09 -4.72
CA ARG A 145 -14.08 -3.64 -3.32
C ARG A 145 -15.21 -4.17 -2.45
N GLY A 146 -16.38 -4.41 -3.03
CA GLY A 146 -17.55 -4.96 -2.33
C GLY A 146 -17.34 -6.38 -1.81
N LEU A 147 -16.36 -7.11 -2.36
CA LEU A 147 -16.00 -8.47 -1.95
C LEU A 147 -15.14 -8.51 -0.68
N PHE A 148 -14.67 -7.34 -0.21
CA PHE A 148 -13.76 -7.23 0.92
C PHE A 148 -14.36 -6.34 2.03
N PRO A 149 -14.01 -6.57 3.30
CA PRO A 149 -14.45 -5.72 4.41
C PRO A 149 -14.12 -4.25 4.20
N GLN A 150 -15.01 -3.35 4.64
CA GLN A 150 -14.85 -1.90 4.51
C GLN A 150 -14.59 -1.25 5.86
N THR A 151 -13.32 -0.99 6.18
CA THR A 151 -12.99 -0.20 7.37
C THR A 151 -13.26 1.29 7.11
N SER A 152 -13.82 1.98 8.11
CA SER A 152 -14.26 3.37 7.97
C SER A 152 -13.54 4.28 8.95
N PHE A 153 -13.14 5.45 8.47
CA PHE A 153 -12.60 6.54 9.29
C PHE A 153 -13.69 7.49 9.81
N SER A 154 -14.97 7.27 9.50
CA SER A 154 -16.03 8.25 9.78
C SER A 154 -16.18 8.58 11.28
N HIS A 155 -16.13 7.56 12.15
CA HIS A 155 -16.22 7.76 13.60
C HIS A 155 -14.93 8.30 14.24
N SER A 156 -13.80 8.12 13.56
CA SER A 156 -12.46 8.49 14.01
C SER A 156 -12.18 9.98 13.99
N THR A 157 -12.94 10.74 13.20
CA THR A 157 -12.78 12.19 13.08
C THR A 157 -13.31 12.99 14.28
N ASN A 158 -14.02 12.31 15.19
CA ASN A 158 -14.59 12.88 16.42
C ASN A 158 -13.81 12.48 17.68
N ASP A 159 -12.60 11.92 17.54
CA ASP A 159 -11.76 11.54 18.68
C ASP A 159 -11.45 12.78 19.55
N PRO A 160 -11.62 12.72 20.89
CA PRO A 160 -11.25 13.82 21.78
C PRO A 160 -9.76 14.15 21.72
N ASP A 161 -8.89 13.20 21.37
CA ASP A 161 -7.46 13.45 21.22
C ASP A 161 -7.14 14.23 19.94
N ARG A 162 -6.49 15.40 20.12
CA ARG A 162 -6.18 16.33 19.03
C ARG A 162 -5.21 15.72 18.00
N PHE A 163 -4.22 14.98 18.48
CA PHE A 163 -3.23 14.34 17.62
C PHE A 163 -3.87 13.26 16.75
N THR A 164 -4.65 12.37 17.36
CA THR A 164 -5.39 11.30 16.68
C THR A 164 -6.34 11.84 15.62
N ARG A 165 -7.06 12.92 15.95
CA ARG A 165 -7.96 13.59 15.01
C ARG A 165 -7.22 14.19 13.81
N PHE A 166 -6.13 14.90 14.06
CA PHE A 166 -5.29 15.48 13.01
C PHE A 166 -4.71 14.38 12.10
N TYR A 167 -4.09 13.37 12.70
CA TYR A 167 -3.51 12.23 12.00
C TYR A 167 -4.53 11.51 11.11
N THR A 168 -5.72 11.22 11.66
CA THR A 168 -6.80 10.57 10.91
C THR A 168 -7.22 11.38 9.68
N ARG A 169 -7.38 12.71 9.81
CA ARG A 169 -7.74 13.58 8.68
C ARG A 169 -6.64 13.60 7.63
N PHE A 170 -5.39 13.70 8.07
CA PHE A 170 -4.23 13.69 7.19
C PHE A 170 -4.12 12.38 6.39
N VAL A 171 -4.25 11.24 7.07
CA VAL A 171 -4.26 9.90 6.45
C VAL A 171 -5.43 9.77 5.47
N LYS A 172 -6.64 10.19 5.86
CA LYS A 172 -7.81 10.15 4.96
C LYS A 172 -7.57 10.95 3.68
N PHE A 173 -7.05 12.17 3.81
CA PHE A 173 -6.75 13.02 2.66
C PHE A 173 -5.69 12.40 1.76
N PHE A 174 -4.61 11.89 2.35
CA PHE A 174 -3.58 11.14 1.64
C PHE A 174 -4.15 9.95 0.86
N TYR A 175 -5.01 9.12 1.49
CA TYR A 175 -5.64 7.98 0.82
C TYR A 175 -6.50 8.38 -0.38
N VAL A 176 -7.24 9.49 -0.28
CA VAL A 176 -8.05 9.99 -1.41
C VAL A 176 -7.14 10.42 -2.55
N ILE A 177 -6.07 11.15 -2.27
CA ILE A 177 -5.08 11.54 -3.28
C ILE A 177 -4.45 10.30 -3.91
N ALA A 178 -3.97 9.35 -3.10
CA ALA A 178 -3.32 8.15 -3.60
C ALA A 178 -4.25 7.30 -4.46
N LYS A 179 -5.51 7.13 -4.06
CA LYS A 179 -6.53 6.44 -4.85
C LYS A 179 -6.70 7.08 -6.24
N HIS A 180 -6.75 8.40 -6.33
CA HIS A 180 -7.06 9.09 -7.58
C HIS A 180 -5.82 9.35 -8.44
N PHE A 181 -4.70 9.77 -7.86
CA PHE A 181 -3.47 10.01 -8.62
C PHE A 181 -2.69 8.72 -8.89
N SER A 182 -2.36 7.94 -7.86
CA SER A 182 -1.62 6.68 -8.08
C SER A 182 -2.49 5.63 -8.74
N GLY A 183 -3.77 5.52 -8.37
CA GLY A 183 -4.69 4.56 -8.97
C GLY A 183 -5.22 5.05 -10.31
N TYR A 184 -6.23 5.92 -10.27
CA TYR A 184 -7.00 6.28 -11.46
C TYR A 184 -6.18 7.02 -12.53
N PHE A 185 -5.54 8.13 -12.20
CA PHE A 185 -4.84 8.98 -13.17
C PHE A 185 -3.76 8.20 -13.93
N VAL A 186 -2.86 7.51 -13.21
CA VAL A 186 -1.81 6.68 -13.84
C VAL A 186 -2.41 5.54 -14.69
N ASN A 187 -3.46 4.87 -14.20
CA ASN A 187 -4.10 3.80 -14.97
C ASN A 187 -4.78 4.33 -16.23
N TYR A 188 -5.42 5.50 -16.17
CA TYR A 188 -6.02 6.14 -17.33
C TYR A 188 -4.98 6.59 -18.35
N LEU A 189 -3.84 7.15 -17.90
CA LEU A 189 -2.73 7.46 -18.81
C LEU A 189 -2.25 6.21 -19.54
N ASN A 190 -2.13 5.06 -18.84
CA ASN A 190 -1.74 3.80 -19.48
C ASN A 190 -2.82 3.28 -20.44
N PHE A 191 -4.09 3.32 -20.04
CA PHE A 191 -5.22 2.90 -20.85
C PHE A 191 -5.28 3.66 -22.18
N LEU A 192 -5.05 4.96 -22.13
CA LEU A 192 -5.02 5.85 -23.30
C LEU A 192 -3.71 5.76 -24.09
N GLY A 193 -2.73 4.99 -23.62
CA GLY A 193 -1.40 4.86 -24.25
C GLY A 193 -0.51 6.09 -24.13
N LEU A 194 -0.78 6.96 -23.16
CA LEU A 194 -0.03 8.19 -22.92
C LEU A 194 1.29 7.93 -22.14
N LEU A 195 1.46 6.74 -21.55
CA LEU A 195 2.72 6.33 -20.91
C LEU A 195 3.67 5.54 -21.82
N GLY A 196 3.32 5.36 -23.09
CA GLY A 196 4.15 4.63 -24.05
C GLY A 196 3.96 3.11 -24.04
N GLY A 197 5.03 2.39 -24.41
CA GLY A 197 5.03 0.94 -24.60
C GLY A 197 5.28 0.16 -23.31
N ASP A 198 6.27 0.56 -22.51
CA ASP A 198 6.66 -0.10 -21.27
C ASP A 198 6.85 0.93 -20.14
N PRO A 199 5.75 1.36 -19.49
CA PRO A 199 5.80 2.39 -18.45
C PRO A 199 6.75 2.07 -17.30
N VAL A 200 6.93 0.79 -16.95
CA VAL A 200 7.84 0.41 -15.85
C VAL A 200 9.30 0.63 -16.23
N GLN A 201 9.69 0.37 -17.47
CA GLN A 201 11.03 0.67 -17.95
C GLN A 201 11.26 2.17 -18.13
N ASP A 202 10.29 2.81 -18.78
CA ASP A 202 10.45 4.16 -19.32
C ASP A 202 10.27 5.23 -18.23
N TRP A 203 9.43 4.95 -17.22
CA TRP A 203 9.06 5.94 -16.20
C TRP A 203 9.53 5.53 -14.81
N ARG A 204 10.66 6.11 -14.38
CA ARG A 204 11.16 6.00 -13.00
C ARG A 204 10.10 6.32 -11.94
N LEU A 205 9.26 7.29 -12.24
CA LEU A 205 8.18 7.73 -11.38
C LEU A 205 7.16 6.61 -11.08
N VAL A 206 6.80 5.82 -12.09
CA VAL A 206 5.89 4.67 -11.94
C VAL A 206 6.50 3.63 -10.99
N ARG A 207 7.80 3.35 -11.14
CA ARG A 207 8.54 2.44 -10.26
C ARG A 207 8.56 2.92 -8.81
N MET A 208 8.82 4.21 -8.60
CA MET A 208 8.79 4.80 -7.25
C MET A 208 7.39 4.71 -6.62
N LEU A 209 6.34 4.98 -7.39
CA LEU A 209 4.96 4.84 -6.92
C LEU A 209 4.63 3.39 -6.54
N PHE A 210 5.17 2.39 -7.24
CA PHE A 210 5.02 0.98 -6.86
C PHE A 210 5.71 0.63 -5.55
N LEU A 211 6.96 1.07 -5.37
CA LEU A 211 7.68 0.86 -4.12
C LEU A 211 6.94 1.53 -2.96
N LEU A 212 6.50 2.77 -3.14
CA LEU A 212 5.73 3.47 -2.12
C LEU A 212 4.37 2.80 -1.84
N GLY A 213 3.70 2.28 -2.88
CA GLY A 213 2.48 1.47 -2.73
C GLY A 213 2.71 0.17 -1.96
N GLY A 214 3.84 -0.49 -2.21
CA GLY A 214 4.28 -1.67 -1.46
C GLY A 214 4.55 -1.37 0.02
N TRP A 215 5.14 -0.19 0.30
CA TRP A 215 5.26 0.30 1.66
C TRP A 215 3.89 0.51 2.31
N GLY A 216 3.01 1.22 1.62
CA GLY A 216 1.68 1.59 2.12
C GLY A 216 0.78 0.38 2.42
N THR A 217 0.97 -0.74 1.71
CA THR A 217 0.14 -1.94 1.85
C THR A 217 0.80 -3.04 2.67
N THR A 218 2.02 -3.47 2.35
CA THR A 218 2.62 -4.66 2.99
C THR A 218 3.59 -4.30 4.12
N VAL A 219 4.47 -3.30 3.93
CA VAL A 219 5.39 -2.89 5.01
C VAL A 219 4.62 -2.29 6.18
N SER A 220 3.59 -1.50 5.89
CA SER A 220 2.68 -0.94 6.90
C SER A 220 2.05 -2.04 7.78
N MET A 221 1.60 -3.15 7.19
CA MET A 221 1.07 -4.31 7.92
C MET A 221 2.14 -4.98 8.79
N PHE A 222 3.39 -5.02 8.35
CA PHE A 222 4.50 -5.49 9.16
C PHE A 222 4.76 -4.59 10.37
N THR A 223 4.77 -3.26 10.19
CA THR A 223 4.92 -2.32 11.33
C THR A 223 3.81 -2.50 12.38
N GLN A 224 2.60 -2.81 11.95
CA GLN A 224 1.49 -3.10 12.86
C GLN A 224 1.66 -4.44 13.60
N THR A 225 2.26 -5.43 12.94
CA THR A 225 2.63 -6.69 13.59
C THR A 225 3.69 -6.44 14.67
N LEU A 226 4.68 -5.58 14.40
CA LEU A 226 5.67 -5.17 15.41
C LEU A 226 5.01 -4.44 16.59
N LYS A 227 4.05 -3.54 16.32
CA LYS A 227 3.25 -2.85 17.34
C LYS A 227 2.48 -3.84 18.21
N PHE A 228 1.76 -4.78 17.59
CA PHE A 228 0.98 -5.81 18.29
C PHE A 228 1.85 -6.68 19.19
N ARG A 229 3.06 -7.02 18.72
CA ARG A 229 4.07 -7.77 19.48
C ARG A 229 4.83 -6.92 20.51
N LYS A 230 4.50 -5.63 20.64
CA LYS A 230 5.13 -4.66 21.54
C LYS A 230 6.63 -4.45 21.27
N TYR A 231 7.11 -4.72 20.05
CA TYR A 231 8.48 -4.37 19.65
C TYR A 231 8.64 -2.88 19.39
N ILE A 232 7.57 -2.20 18.96
CA ILE A 232 7.52 -0.75 18.77
C ILE A 232 6.25 -0.18 19.39
N GLY A 233 6.30 1.10 19.77
CA GLY A 233 5.14 1.81 20.30
C GLY A 233 4.12 2.20 19.21
N PRO A 234 2.87 2.53 19.58
CA PRO A 234 1.84 2.98 18.64
C PRO A 234 2.22 4.24 17.87
N VAL A 235 2.87 5.20 18.53
CA VAL A 235 3.35 6.44 17.89
C VAL A 235 4.43 6.14 16.87
N THR A 236 5.40 5.29 17.20
CA THR A 236 6.45 4.86 16.27
C THR A 236 5.85 4.19 15.03
N ALA A 237 4.89 3.28 15.20
CA ALA A 237 4.20 2.65 14.07
C ALA A 237 3.46 3.67 13.20
N ALA A 238 2.78 4.64 13.82
CA ALA A 238 2.07 5.71 13.11
C ALA A 238 3.01 6.59 12.29
N VAL A 239 4.15 6.97 12.89
CA VAL A 239 5.19 7.81 12.26
C VAL A 239 5.89 7.05 11.14
N LEU A 240 6.25 5.78 11.33
CA LEU A 240 6.85 4.96 10.27
C LEU A 240 5.92 4.82 9.07
N TYR A 241 4.62 4.66 9.31
CA TYR A 241 3.64 4.59 8.24
C TYR A 241 3.46 5.93 7.53
N ALA A 242 3.22 7.02 8.28
CA ALA A 242 3.07 8.35 7.70
C ALA A 242 4.37 8.90 7.08
N GLY A 243 5.52 8.35 7.48
CA GLY A 243 6.84 8.71 6.98
C GLY A 243 7.00 8.45 5.49
N SER A 244 6.20 7.58 4.87
CA SER A 244 6.22 7.42 3.40
C SER A 244 5.46 8.52 2.66
N PHE A 245 4.57 9.26 3.32
CA PHE A 245 3.67 10.20 2.64
C PHE A 245 4.41 11.36 1.98
N PRO A 246 5.45 11.98 2.60
CA PRO A 246 6.24 13.00 1.91
C PRO A 246 6.83 12.49 0.59
N PHE A 247 7.30 11.23 0.54
CA PHE A 247 7.85 10.65 -0.69
C PHE A 247 6.79 10.44 -1.77
N PHE A 248 5.57 10.06 -1.38
CA PHE A 248 4.43 10.04 -2.31
C PHE A 248 4.13 11.43 -2.86
N TYR A 249 4.09 12.46 -2.01
CA TYR A 249 3.86 13.83 -2.47
C TYR A 249 4.97 14.35 -3.39
N LEU A 250 6.24 13.97 -3.16
CA LEU A 250 7.33 14.25 -4.09
C LEU A 250 7.11 13.59 -5.46
N CYS A 251 6.64 12.33 -5.47
CA CYS A 251 6.26 11.66 -6.71
C CYS A 251 5.08 12.38 -7.40
N TYR A 252 4.05 12.79 -6.65
CA TYR A 252 2.94 13.56 -7.22
C TYR A 252 3.36 14.93 -7.75
N ALA A 253 4.32 15.59 -7.09
CA ALA A 253 4.89 16.83 -7.60
C ALA A 253 5.59 16.61 -8.95
N SER A 254 6.30 15.49 -9.12
CA SER A 254 6.89 15.15 -10.43
C SER A 254 5.86 14.76 -11.50
N LEU A 255 4.63 14.39 -11.12
CA LEU A 255 3.52 14.19 -12.08
C LEU A 255 2.92 15.52 -12.58
N LEU A 256 3.26 16.68 -12.00
CA LEU A 256 2.60 17.94 -12.34
C LEU A 256 2.76 18.32 -13.82
N VAL A 257 3.91 18.02 -14.43
CA VAL A 257 4.14 18.26 -15.86
C VAL A 257 3.19 17.42 -16.71
N VAL A 258 3.14 16.11 -16.46
CA VAL A 258 2.22 15.18 -17.14
C VAL A 258 0.76 15.55 -16.89
N ALA A 259 0.45 15.99 -15.66
CA ALA A 259 -0.88 16.47 -15.29
C ALA A 259 -1.29 17.74 -16.05
N TYR A 260 -0.32 18.63 -16.32
CA TYR A 260 -0.56 19.84 -17.12
C TYR A 260 -0.75 19.50 -18.61
N GLU A 261 0.09 18.63 -19.18
CA GLU A 261 -0.02 18.16 -20.57
C GLU A 261 -1.36 17.46 -20.83
N HIS A 262 -1.90 16.79 -19.81
CA HIS A 262 -3.19 16.10 -19.86
C HIS A 262 -4.21 16.74 -18.93
N ALA A 263 -4.36 18.07 -19.00
CA ALA A 263 -5.21 18.86 -18.09
C ALA A 263 -6.66 18.35 -17.98
N TRP A 264 -7.22 17.82 -19.07
CA TRP A 264 -8.57 17.25 -19.07
C TRP A 264 -8.67 15.99 -18.18
N LEU A 265 -7.66 15.12 -18.20
CA LEU A 265 -7.60 13.92 -17.38
C LEU A 265 -7.33 14.28 -15.91
N THR A 266 -6.53 15.32 -15.69
CA THR A 266 -6.33 15.91 -14.37
C THR A 266 -7.64 16.47 -13.82
N ALA A 267 -8.42 17.19 -14.63
CA ALA A 267 -9.72 17.71 -14.23
C ALA A 267 -10.69 16.57 -13.86
N LEU A 268 -10.76 15.49 -14.66
CA LEU A 268 -11.53 14.29 -14.30
C LEU A 268 -11.06 13.70 -12.96
N THR A 269 -9.75 13.57 -12.78
CA THR A 269 -9.17 13.04 -11.53
C THR A 269 -9.54 13.88 -10.32
N LEU A 270 -9.46 15.22 -10.43
CA LEU A 270 -9.84 16.16 -9.37
C LEU A 270 -11.35 16.15 -9.08
N CYS A 271 -12.18 16.04 -10.12
CA CYS A 271 -13.62 15.86 -9.97
C CYS A 271 -13.93 14.57 -9.20
N GLY A 272 -13.29 13.45 -9.56
CA GLY A 272 -13.41 12.19 -8.83
C GLY A 272 -13.02 12.32 -7.35
N MET A 273 -11.92 13.03 -7.07
CA MET A 273 -11.50 13.32 -5.69
C MET A 273 -12.57 14.11 -4.91
N ALA A 274 -13.15 15.15 -5.52
CA ALA A 274 -14.21 15.94 -4.91
C ALA A 274 -15.47 15.08 -4.65
N VAL A 275 -15.89 14.28 -5.63
CA VAL A 275 -17.04 13.37 -5.52
C VAL A 275 -16.80 12.29 -4.46
N ASN A 276 -15.56 11.87 -4.22
CA ASN A 276 -15.22 10.90 -3.17
C ASN A 276 -15.52 11.41 -1.75
N PHE A 277 -15.68 12.71 -1.55
CA PHE A 277 -16.17 13.28 -0.28
C PHE A 277 -17.70 13.39 -0.21
N GLY A 278 -18.39 13.17 -1.34
CA GLY A 278 -19.85 13.18 -1.45
C GLY A 278 -20.52 11.83 -1.14
N PRO A 279 -21.85 11.72 -1.36
CA PRO A 279 -22.60 10.52 -1.08
C PRO A 279 -22.20 9.36 -1.99
N ARG A 280 -22.32 8.11 -1.49
CA ARG A 280 -21.94 6.89 -2.24
C ARG A 280 -22.59 6.80 -3.62
N LYS A 281 -23.83 7.26 -3.79
CA LYS A 281 -24.52 7.28 -5.09
C LYS A 281 -23.79 8.16 -6.12
N ALA A 282 -23.27 9.32 -5.70
CA ALA A 282 -22.50 10.20 -6.57
C ALA A 282 -21.16 9.56 -6.95
N GLN A 283 -20.51 8.86 -6.01
CA GLN A 283 -19.27 8.12 -6.28
C GLN A 283 -19.49 7.01 -7.30
N ILE A 284 -20.60 6.28 -7.20
CA ILE A 284 -20.96 5.24 -8.17
C ILE A 284 -21.30 5.84 -9.53
N GLY A 285 -22.05 6.94 -9.59
CA GLY A 285 -22.39 7.58 -10.87
C GLY A 285 -21.19 8.25 -11.56
N TRP A 286 -20.14 8.59 -10.81
CA TRP A 286 -18.89 9.11 -11.36
C TRP A 286 -17.99 8.02 -11.95
N GLN A 287 -18.01 6.82 -11.35
CA GLN A 287 -17.22 5.68 -11.78
C GLN A 287 -17.83 5.06 -13.03
#